data_AF-A0A9E5U052-F1
#
_entry.id   AF-A0A9E5U052-F1
#
_cell.length_a   1.000
_cell.length_b   1.000
_cell.length_c   1.000
_cell.angle_alpha   90.00
_cell.angle_beta   90.00
_cell.angle_gamma   90.00
#
_symmetry.space_group_name_H-M   'P 1'
#
loop_
_entity.id
_entity.type
_entity.pdbx_description
1 polymer ?
#
loop_
_entity_poly.entity_id
_entity_poly.type
_entity_poly.pdbx_seq_one_letter_code
_entity_poly.pdbx_strand_id
1 'polypeptide(L)' 'MASVDTTLPNRLVLEALRQRALEELSGWRLERTEVSLGRSRIDFLLARGRRGRLALEVKSVTLVQAGVGLFPDAVTARGS' A
#
# COMPACT_ATOMS: atom_id res chain seq x y z
N MET A 1 15.29 2.77 -10.51
CA MET A 1 14.29 2.36 -11.51
C MET A 1 12.95 2.92 -11.04
N ALA A 2 12.40 3.93 -11.73
CA ALA A 2 11.11 4.49 -11.38
C ALA A 2 10.06 3.84 -12.29
N SER A 3 9.06 3.20 -11.70
CA SER A 3 7.93 2.63 -12.45
C SER A 3 6.88 3.71 -12.66
N VAL A 4 6.49 3.92 -13.92
CA VAL A 4 5.36 4.80 -14.32
C VAL A 4 4.03 4.04 -14.26
N ASP A 5 4.06 2.71 -14.08
CA ASP A 5 2.88 1.88 -13.88
C ASP A 5 2.40 2.00 -12.43
N THR A 6 1.27 2.67 -12.24
CA THR A 6 0.61 2.89 -10.94
C THR A 6 0.10 1.60 -10.30
N THR A 7 0.02 0.50 -11.05
CA THR A 7 -0.44 -0.81 -10.56
C THR A 7 0.71 -1.70 -10.09
N LEU A 8 1.93 -1.46 -10.56
CA LEU A 8 3.11 -2.25 -10.18
C LEU A 8 3.39 -2.29 -8.66
N PRO A 9 3.31 -1.17 -7.91
CA PRO A 9 3.49 -1.16 -6.46
C PRO A 9 2.48 -2.06 -5.74
N ASN A 10 1.20 -1.96 -6.10
CA ASN A 10 0.15 -2.80 -5.50
C ASN A 10 0.39 -4.27 -5.80
N ARG A 11 0.82 -4.62 -7.02
CA ARG A 11 1.17 -6.01 -7.37
C ARG A 11 2.36 -6.53 -6.56
N LEU A 12 3.39 -5.71 -6.37
CA LEU A 12 4.56 -6.07 -5.57
C LEU A 12 4.18 -6.29 -4.10
N VAL A 13 3.39 -5.38 -3.53
CA VAL A 13 2.91 -5.50 -2.14
C VAL A 13 2.00 -6.70 -1.98
N LEU A 14 1.10 -6.97 -2.92
CA LEU A 14 0.26 -8.17 -2.91
C LEU A 14 1.11 -9.45 -2.85
N GLU A 15 2.16 -9.53 -3.66
CA GLU A 15 3.06 -10.69 -3.65
C GLU A 15 3.83 -10.80 -2.33
N ALA A 16 4.37 -9.68 -1.83
CA ALA A 16 5.06 -9.64 -0.55
C ALA A 16 4.15 -10.07 0.62
N LEU A 17 2.88 -9.66 0.61
CA LEU A 17 1.88 -10.08 1.59
C LEU A 17 1.58 -11.58 1.50
N ARG A 18 1.49 -12.13 0.29
CA ARG A 18 1.28 -13.58 0.06
C ARG A 18 2.46 -14.42 0.52
N GLN A 19 3.67 -13.96 0.24
CA GLN A 19 4.91 -14.62 0.65
C GLN A 19 5.29 -14.36 2.12
N ARG A 20 4.56 -13.47 2.81
CA ARG A 20 4.90 -12.97 4.15
C ARG A 20 6.32 -12.39 4.24
N ALA A 21 6.73 -11.69 3.18
CA ALA A 21 8.04 -11.05 3.07
C ALA A 21 8.16 -9.73 3.85
N LEU A 22 7.03 -9.20 4.37
CA LEU A 22 6.97 -7.99 5.20
C LEU A 22 6.84 -8.41 6.67
N GLU A 23 7.93 -8.32 7.43
CA GLU A 23 8.02 -8.85 8.80
C GLU A 23 6.99 -8.20 9.73
N GLU A 24 6.78 -6.89 9.60
CA GLU A 24 5.82 -6.10 10.36
C GLU A 24 4.37 -6.54 10.11
N LEU A 25 4.12 -7.14 8.94
CA LEU A 25 2.80 -7.64 8.52
C LEU A 25 2.67 -9.16 8.61
N SER A 26 3.71 -9.88 9.06
CA SER A 26 3.75 -11.35 9.11
C SER A 26 2.60 -12.00 9.90
N GLY A 27 2.09 -11.30 10.93
CA GLY A 27 0.96 -11.72 11.74
C GLY A 27 -0.42 -11.43 11.13
N TRP A 28 -0.48 -10.72 10.00
CA TRP A 28 -1.70 -10.32 9.32
C TRP A 28 -1.88 -11.14 8.04
N ARG A 29 -3.13 -11.47 7.70
CA ARG A 29 -3.47 -12.22 6.47
C ARG A 29 -4.26 -11.33 5.55
N LEU A 30 -3.98 -11.40 4.26
CA LEU A 30 -4.79 -10.75 3.24
C LEU A 30 -6.24 -11.26 3.29
N GLU A 31 -7.19 -10.36 3.57
CA GLU A 31 -8.63 -10.63 3.53
C GLU A 31 -9.20 -10.25 2.16
N ARG A 32 -8.93 -9.01 1.69
CA ARG A 32 -9.41 -8.48 0.40
C ARG A 32 -8.43 -7.48 -0.20
N THR A 33 -8.52 -7.30 -1.51
CA THR A 33 -7.87 -6.23 -2.28
C THR A 33 -8.95 -5.24 -2.77
N GLU A 34 -8.57 -3.99 -3.05
CA GLU A 34 -9.44 -2.99 -3.71
C GLU A 34 -10.77 -2.77 -2.97
N VAL A 35 -10.70 -2.57 -1.65
CA VAL A 35 -11.89 -2.50 -0.79
C VAL A 35 -12.54 -1.12 -0.87
N SER A 36 -13.77 -1.06 -1.35
CA SER A 36 -14.60 0.14 -1.31
C SER A 36 -14.98 0.50 0.12
N LEU A 37 -14.62 1.71 0.57
CA LEU A 37 -15.00 2.30 1.85
C LEU A 37 -15.72 3.63 1.60
N GLY A 38 -17.04 3.56 1.44
CA GLY A 38 -17.85 4.73 1.12
C GLY A 38 -17.46 5.31 -0.24
N ARG A 39 -16.91 6.53 -0.25
CA ARG A 39 -16.45 7.24 -1.46
C ARG A 39 -15.00 6.94 -1.85
N SER A 40 -14.25 6.28 -0.97
CA SER A 40 -12.83 5.99 -1.18
C SER A 40 -12.61 4.51 -1.40
N ARG A 41 -11.43 4.16 -1.88
CA ARG A 41 -10.97 2.79 -2.03
C ARG A 41 -9.67 2.61 -1.26
N ILE A 42 -9.54 1.47 -0.60
CA ILE A 42 -8.32 1.05 0.10
C ILE A 42 -7.70 -0.11 -0.68
N ASP A 43 -6.37 -0.09 -0.84
CA ASP A 43 -5.67 -1.11 -1.63
C ASP A 43 -5.82 -2.53 -1.05
N PHE A 44 -5.62 -2.69 0.26
CA PHE A 44 -5.68 -3.99 0.94
C PHE A 44 -6.41 -3.92 2.28
N LEU A 45 -7.17 -4.96 2.58
CA LEU A 45 -7.71 -5.23 3.90
C LEU A 45 -7.06 -6.50 4.44
N LEU A 46 -6.37 -6.39 5.57
CA LEU A 46 -5.76 -7.52 6.26
C LEU A 46 -6.56 -7.87 7.52
N ALA A 47 -6.51 -9.13 7.94
CA ALA A 47 -7.17 -9.62 9.14
C ALA A 47 -6.20 -10.40 10.03
N ARG A 48 -6.39 -10.31 11.35
CA ARG A 48 -5.65 -11.10 12.34
C ARG A 48 -6.58 -11.71 13.39
N GLY A 49 -7.30 -12.76 12.99
CA GLY A 49 -8.22 -13.47 13.88
C GLY A 49 -9.18 -12.52 14.61
N ARG A 50 -9.33 -12.68 15.92
CA ARG A 50 -10.16 -11.78 16.76
C ARG A 50 -9.52 -10.41 17.03
N ARG A 51 -8.27 -10.18 16.63
CA ARG A 51 -7.55 -8.91 16.88
C ARG A 51 -7.95 -7.78 15.92
N GLY A 52 -8.84 -8.06 14.95
CA GLY A 52 -9.44 -7.05 14.09
C GLY A 52 -8.91 -7.04 12.66
N ARG A 53 -9.26 -5.96 11.96
CA ARG A 53 -8.90 -5.68 10.57
C ARG A 53 -7.92 -4.50 10.50
N LEU A 54 -7.05 -4.53 9.48
CA LEU A 54 -6.11 -3.47 9.16
C LEU A 54 -6.35 -3.03 7.71
N ALA A 55 -6.64 -1.75 7.52
CA ALA A 55 -6.60 -1.12 6.21
C ALA A 55 -5.15 -0.79 5.85
N LEU A 56 -4.69 -1.23 4.68
CA LEU A 56 -3.35 -0.98 4.16
C LEU A 56 -3.46 -0.28 2.81
N GLU A 57 -2.86 0.90 2.74
CA GLU A 57 -2.76 1.74 1.55
C GLU A 57 -1.29 1.80 1.10
N VAL A 58 -1.05 1.66 -0.20
CA VAL A 58 0.26 1.69 -0.83
C VAL A 58 0.44 3.04 -1.52
N LYS A 59 1.56 3.69 -1.23
CA LYS A 59 1.98 4.93 -1.89
C LYS A 59 3.31 4.71 -2.59
N SER A 60 3.41 5.18 -3.83
CA SER A 60 4.65 5.14 -4.60
C SER A 60 5.48 6.36 -4.32
N VAL A 61 6.77 6.17 -4.10
CA VAL A 61 7.75 7.24 -3.93
C VAL A 61 8.78 7.13 -5.06
N THR A 62 8.71 8.05 -6.00
CA THR A 62 9.60 8.12 -7.18
C THR A 62 10.59 9.27 -7.09
N LEU A 63 10.25 10.33 -6.34
CA LEU A 63 11.12 11.46 -6.08
C LEU A 63 12.10 11.12 -4.94
N VAL A 64 13.39 11.16 -5.26
CA VAL A 64 14.48 10.97 -4.28
C VAL A 64 15.38 12.19 -4.33
N GLN A 65 15.56 12.86 -3.19
CA GLN A 65 16.46 14.00 -3.04
C GLN A 65 17.46 13.71 -1.93
N ALA A 66 18.76 13.76 -2.26
CA ALA A 66 19.85 13.47 -1.33
C ALA A 66 19.70 12.11 -0.58
N GLY A 67 19.18 11.08 -1.26
CA GLY A 67 18.95 9.75 -0.67
C GLY A 67 17.67 9.63 0.17
N VAL A 68 16.89 10.70 0.29
CA VAL A 68 15.60 10.72 0.98
C VAL A 68 14.47 10.63 -0.06
N GLY A 69 13.61 9.61 0.06
CA GLY A 69 12.38 9.51 -0.73
C GLY A 69 11.33 10.50 -0.24
N LEU A 70 10.74 11.28 -1.14
CA LEU A 70 9.76 12.31 -0.82
C LEU A 70 8.39 11.97 -1.41
N PHE A 71 7.35 12.09 -0.58
CA PHE A 71 5.95 11.93 -0.98
C PHE A 71 5.10 13.08 -0.43
N PRO A 72 4.20 13.70 -1.24
CA PRO A 72 3.99 13.45 -2.67
C PRO A 72 5.10 14.07 -3.53
N ASP A 73 5.38 13.48 -4.69
CA ASP A 73 6.40 13.91 -5.67
C ASP A 73 6.02 15.22 -6.41
N ALA A 74 4.73 15.56 -6.41
CA ALA A 74 4.19 16.87 -6.73
C ALA A 74 3.04 17.20 -5.77
N VAL A 75 2.94 18.46 -5.33
CA VAL A 75 1.78 18.96 -4.58
C VAL A 75 0.57 18.90 -5.52
N THR A 76 -0.13 17.77 -5.55
CA THR A 76 -1.38 17.66 -6.31
C THR A 76 -2.52 18.07 -5.40
N ALA A 77 -3.37 18.99 -5.87
CA ALA A 77 -4.55 19.48 -5.16
C ALA A 77 -5.66 18.42 -4.96
N ARG A 78 -5.33 17.13 -5.01
CA ARG A 78 -6.21 15.99 -4.72
C ARG A 78 -5.67 15.22 -3.51
N GLY A 79 -5.73 15.88 -2.37
CA GLY A 79 -5.39 15.31 -1.08
C GLY A 79 -6.21 16.01 0.01
N SER A 80 -7.53 15.89 -0.07
CA SER A 80 -8.50 16.25 0.98
C SER A 80 -9.48 15.13 1.16
#